data_AF-A0A2D7VY12-F1
#
_entry.id   AF-A0A2D7VY12-F1
#
_cell.length_a   1.000
_cell.length_b   1.000
_cell.length_c   1.000
_cell.angle_alpha   90.00
_cell.angle_beta   90.00
_cell.angle_gamma   90.00
#
_symmetry.space_group_name_H-M   'P 1'
#
loop_
_entity.id
_entity.type
_entity.pdbx_description
1 polymer ?
#
loop_
_entity_poly.entity_id
_entity_poly.type
_entity_poly.pdbx_seq_one_letter_code
_entity_poly.pdbx_strand_id
1 'polypeptide(L)' 'MMKIYVQGKSKADLRRRMASGELLYGRNYSIFGGGGIYALDESLPDGTLIAVFEKYMDGNPISKSFGTWSNGVIK' A
#
# COMPACT_ATOMS: atom_id res chain seq x y z
N MET A 1 -2.47 -13.62 -4.43
CA MET A 1 -2.25 -12.63 -3.35
C MET A 1 -2.01 -11.27 -3.98
N MET A 2 -2.79 -10.24 -3.64
CA MET A 2 -2.66 -8.90 -4.21
C MET A 2 -1.47 -8.15 -3.60
N LYS A 3 -0.81 -7.29 -4.38
CA LYS A 3 0.25 -6.39 -3.91
C LYS A 3 -0.03 -4.97 -4.39
N ILE A 4 0.02 -4.01 -3.47
CA ILE A 4 -0.06 -2.58 -3.79
C ILE A 4 1.16 -1.84 -3.27
N TYR A 5 1.57 -0.81 -4.00
CA TYR A 5 2.67 0.07 -3.63
C TYR A 5 2.10 1.36 -3.06
N VAL A 6 2.45 1.68 -1.81
CA VAL A 6 1.95 2.85 -1.07
C VAL A 6 3.11 3.76 -0.72
N GLN A 7 2.97 5.05 -1.02
CA GLN A 7 4.01 6.03 -0.74
C GLN A 7 4.00 6.45 0.74
N GLY A 8 5.12 6.24 1.43
CA GLY A 8 5.30 6.69 2.80
C GLY A 8 6.64 6.29 3.40
N LYS A 9 6.96 6.86 4.56
CA LYS A 9 8.29 6.70 5.18
C LYS A 9 8.47 5.33 5.84
N SER A 10 7.40 4.73 6.36
CA SER A 10 7.42 3.44 7.04
C SER A 10 5.98 2.95 7.23
N LYS A 11 5.79 1.70 7.67
CA LYS A 11 4.47 1.22 8.09
C LYS A 11 3.87 2.06 9.22
N ALA A 12 4.70 2.49 10.17
CA ALA A 12 4.26 3.32 11.28
C ALA A 12 3.80 4.71 10.81
N ASP A 13 4.49 5.28 9.81
CA ASP A 13 4.07 6.53 9.17
C ASP A 13 2.71 6.40 8.49
N LEU A 14 2.51 5.33 7.69
CA LEU A 14 1.22 5.06 7.05
C LEU A 14 0.09 4.89 8.08
N ARG A 15 0.31 4.09 9.14
CA ARG A 15 -0.69 3.92 10.21
C ARG A 15 -1.03 5.22 10.91
N ARG A 16 -0.04 6.07 11.19
CA ARG A 16 -0.25 7.39 11.81
C ARG A 16 -1.09 8.30 10.90
N ARG A 17 -0.80 8.32 9.59
CA ARG A 17 -1.54 9.09 8.59
C ARG A 17 -3.00 8.62 8.47
N MET A 18 -3.21 7.30 8.42
CA MET A 18 -4.56 6.72 8.46
C MET A 18 -5.30 7.09 9.76
N ALA A 19 -4.63 7.01 10.91
CA ALA A 19 -5.20 7.38 12.21
C ALA A 19 -5.56 8.88 12.31
N SER A 20 -4.89 9.75 11.54
CA SER A 20 -5.29 11.16 11.40
C SER A 20 -6.43 11.40 10.41
N GLY A 21 -7.02 10.34 9.82
CA GLY A 21 -8.09 10.43 8.84
C GLY A 21 -7.63 10.67 7.41
N GLU A 22 -6.32 10.58 7.13
CA GLU A 22 -5.80 10.70 5.77
C GLU A 22 -6.19 9.44 4.97
N LEU A 23 -6.90 9.65 3.85
CA LEU A 23 -7.22 8.56 2.92
C LEU A 23 -6.00 8.27 2.05
N LEU A 24 -5.37 7.13 2.30
CA LEU A 24 -4.18 6.70 1.58
C LEU A 24 -4.55 5.81 0.39
N TYR A 25 -3.73 5.88 -0.66
CA TYR A 25 -3.90 5.08 -1.86
C TYR A 25 -2.62 4.31 -2.19
N GLY A 26 -2.79 3.10 -2.71
CA GLY A 26 -1.72 2.31 -3.28
C GLY A 26 -2.04 1.90 -4.72
N ARG A 27 -0.99 1.56 -5.47
CA ARG A 27 -1.13 1.10 -6.85
C ARG A 27 -0.71 -0.35 -7.00
N ASN A 28 -1.58 -1.15 -7.62
CA ASN A 28 -1.21 -2.47 -8.15
C ASN A 28 -0.75 -2.30 -9.61
N TYR A 29 0.43 -2.83 -9.93
CA TYR A 29 1.04 -2.75 -11.27
C TYR A 29 0.90 -4.05 -12.07
N SER A 30 0.05 -5.00 -11.62
CA SER A 30 -0.21 -6.26 -12.33
C SER A 30 -0.75 -6.00 -13.74
N ILE A 31 -0.12 -6.64 -14.74
CA ILE A 31 -0.58 -6.68 -16.13
C ILE A 31 -1.53 -7.87 -16.40
N PHE A 32 -1.63 -8.82 -15.47
CA PHE A 32 -2.43 -10.03 -15.60
C PHE A 32 -3.84 -9.88 -14.97
N GLY A 33 -4.33 -8.64 -14.84
CA GLY A 33 -5.58 -8.29 -14.16
C GLY A 33 -5.37 -7.81 -12.72
N GLY A 34 -6.31 -6.99 -12.23
CA GLY A 34 -6.24 -6.36 -10.91
C GLY A 34 -5.25 -5.20 -10.80
N GLY A 35 -4.76 -4.67 -11.93
CA GLY A 35 -4.00 -3.42 -11.97
C GLY A 35 -4.91 -2.22 -11.72
N GLY A 36 -4.48 -1.28 -10.89
CA GLY A 36 -5.34 -0.17 -10.50
C GLY A 36 -4.85 0.59 -9.27
N ILE A 37 -5.60 1.63 -8.91
CA ILE A 37 -5.43 2.39 -7.68
C ILE A 37 -6.44 1.88 -6.67
N TYR A 38 -5.98 1.63 -5.45
CA TYR A 38 -6.77 1.08 -4.36
C TYR A 38 -6.64 1.99 -3.15
N ALA A 39 -7.75 2.32 -2.50
CA ALA A 39 -7.74 2.97 -1.21
C ALA A 39 -7.30 1.99 -0.11
N LEU A 40 -6.65 2.50 0.93
CA LEU A 40 -6.37 1.76 2.16
C LEU A 40 -7.56 1.93 3.11
N ASP A 41 -8.66 1.25 2.79
CA ASP A 41 -9.91 1.24 3.53
C ASP A 41 -10.51 -0.18 3.58
N GLU A 42 -11.74 -0.29 4.09
CA GLU A 42 -12.48 -1.55 4.23
C GLU A 42 -12.74 -2.28 2.90
N SER A 43 -12.63 -1.61 1.76
CA SER A 43 -12.76 -2.26 0.45
C SER A 43 -11.51 -3.04 0.05
N LEU A 44 -10.37 -2.79 0.70
CA LEU A 44 -9.12 -3.46 0.39
C LEU A 44 -9.13 -4.89 0.96
N PRO A 45 -8.98 -5.94 0.12
CA PRO A 45 -9.02 -7.32 0.58
C PRO A 45 -7.94 -7.64 1.61
N ASP A 46 -8.34 -8.35 2.66
CA ASP A 46 -7.44 -8.92 3.64
C ASP A 46 -6.39 -9.84 3.00
N GLY A 47 -5.17 -9.79 3.52
CA GLY A 47 -4.02 -10.48 2.95
C GLY A 47 -3.32 -9.71 1.82
N THR A 48 -3.78 -8.50 1.46
CA THR A 48 -3.07 -7.65 0.50
C THR A 48 -1.68 -7.27 1.02
N LEU A 49 -0.66 -7.50 0.21
CA LEU A 49 0.71 -7.09 0.51
C LEU A 49 0.88 -5.59 0.25
N ILE A 50 1.22 -4.84 1.31
CA ILE A 50 1.49 -3.41 1.26
C ILE A 50 2.99 -3.19 1.12
N ALA A 51 3.43 -2.80 -0.07
CA ALA A 51 4.80 -2.41 -0.35
C ALA A 51 5.00 -0.91 -0.11
N VAL A 52 5.65 -0.55 0.98
CA VAL A 52 5.92 0.85 1.32
C VAL A 52 7.14 1.32 0.53
N PHE A 53 7.03 2.47 -0.13
CA PHE A 53 8.15 3.07 -0.87
C PHE A 53 8.22 4.58 -0.64
N GLU A 54 9.41 5.17 -0.84
CA GLU A 54 9.61 6.62 -0.79
C GLU A 54 10.14 7.19 -2.11
N LYS A 55 10.73 6.33 -2.94
CA LYS A 55 11.46 6.73 -4.15
C LYS A 55 11.10 5.82 -5.32
N TYR A 56 11.25 6.38 -6.51
CA TYR A 56 11.22 5.65 -7.76
C TYR A 56 12.65 5.49 -8.28
N MET A 57 12.92 4.41 -8.99
CA MET A 57 14.12 4.19 -9.80
C MET A 57 13.67 3.69 -11.17
N ASP A 58 14.10 4.39 -12.23
CA ASP A 58 13.70 4.10 -13.61
C ASP A 58 12.18 3.98 -13.78
N GLY A 59 11.44 4.90 -13.15
CA GLY A 59 9.96 4.92 -13.18
C GLY A 59 9.27 3.88 -12.30
N ASN A 60 10.01 3.02 -11.60
CA ASN A 60 9.46 1.95 -10.77
C ASN A 60 9.61 2.25 -9.27
N PRO A 61 8.57 2.05 -8.44
CA PRO A 61 8.67 2.28 -7.00
C PRO A 61 9.57 1.24 -6.33
N ILE A 62 10.54 1.70 -5.53
CA ILE A 62 11.43 0.81 -4.77
C ILE A 62 10.86 0.58 -3.37
N SER A 63 10.37 -0.63 -3.13
CA SER A 63 9.86 -1.01 -1.81
C SER A 63 10.98 -1.02 -0.77
N LYS A 64 10.80 -0.31 0.34
CA LYS A 64 11.73 -0.33 1.49
C LYS A 64 11.29 -1.30 2.59
N SER A 65 9.99 -1.56 2.69
CA SER A 65 9.42 -2.40 3.72
C SER A 65 8.08 -2.95 3.27
N PHE A 66 7.66 -4.06 3.88
CA PHE A 66 6.42 -4.72 3.56
C PHE A 66 5.56 -4.88 4.82
N GLY A 67 4.25 -4.82 4.63
CA GLY A 67 3.26 -5.20 5.63
C GLY A 67 2.10 -5.91 4.97
N THR A 68 1.23 -6.49 5.78
CA THR A 68 0.04 -7.16 5.28
C THR A 68 -1.19 -6.40 5.75
N TRP A 69 -2.10 -6.10 4.82
CA TRP A 69 -3.41 -5.57 5.15
C TRP A 69 -4.24 -6.63 5.86
N SER A 70 -4.77 -6.29 7.03
CA SER A 70 -5.69 -7.16 7.75
C SER A 70 -6.59 -6.33 8.66
N ASN A 71 -7.90 -6.47 8.49
CA ASN A 71 -8.93 -5.82 9.30
C ASN A 71 -8.73 -4.29 9.41
N GLY A 72 -8.58 -3.60 8.27
CA GLY A 72 -8.47 -2.14 8.25
C GLY A 72 -7.11 -1.57 8.67
N VAL A 73 -6.12 -2.43 8.98
CA VAL A 73 -4.80 -2.00 9.45
C VAL A 73 -3.66 -2.72 8.75
N ILE A 74 -2.51 -2.05 8.68
CA ILE A 74 -1.26 -2.63 8.15
C ILE A 74 -0.53 -3.33 9.31
N LYS A 75 -0.36 -4.65 9.23
CA LYS A 75 0.44 -5.46 10.16
C LYS A 75 1.93 -5.46 9.76
#